data_AF-A0A7S1DDZ8-F1
#
_entry.id   AF-A0A7S1DDZ8-F1
#
_cell.length_a   1.000
_cell.length_b   1.000
_cell.length_c   1.000
_cell.angle_alpha   90.00
_cell.angle_beta   90.00
_cell.angle_gamma   90.00
#
_symmetry.space_group_name_H-M   'P 1'
#
loop_
_entity.id
_entity.type
_entity.pdbx_description
1 polymer ?
#
loop_
_entity_poly.entity_id
_entity_poly.type
_entity_poly.pdbx_seq_one_letter_code
_entity_poly.pdbx_strand_id
1 'polypeptide(L)'
;EGWLHIPPYMKQSKLRKGQFFMSGFRTQLPFTAWSWNWIGLSFGLSSYITWMAVLDPEASVSPWILRLGLLSFETVAPATLLVSAVTSYVIWPAMLADTGDTSGLSDTRTLLWHDANCTMILIEICLLGGLPVIASHCSTTPLLGASYLVFSWLYRDMWSPKDGSQFLYHFFDTTLGPTVTLGLLALLTVLMLFYGILCAATSILSLLGGSLLTHCLFVLVVAGSVCRFRD
;
A
#
# COMPACT_ATOMS: atom_id res chain seq x y z
N GLU A 1 14.27 -8.79 -14.94
CA GLU A 1 14.41 -7.43 -15.50
C GLU A 1 14.36 -6.40 -14.38
N GLY A 2 15.05 -5.28 -14.54
CA GLY A 2 15.18 -4.21 -13.55
C GLY A 2 15.11 -2.84 -14.21
N TRP A 3 15.08 -1.78 -13.41
CA TRP A 3 15.01 -0.40 -13.92
C TRP A 3 16.00 0.51 -13.20
N LEU A 4 16.40 1.60 -13.85
CA LEU A 4 17.19 2.65 -13.20
C LEU A 4 16.25 3.54 -12.38
N HIS A 5 16.52 3.69 -11.10
CA HIS A 5 15.78 4.57 -10.21
C HIS A 5 16.58 5.84 -9.94
N ILE A 6 15.90 6.97 -10.08
CA ILE A 6 16.42 8.30 -9.73
C ILE A 6 15.45 8.89 -8.69
N PRO A 7 15.91 9.14 -7.45
CA PRO A 7 15.06 9.74 -6.43
C PRO A 7 14.51 11.10 -6.89
N PRO A 8 13.20 11.33 -6.81
CA PRO A 8 12.57 12.57 -7.26
C PRO A 8 12.73 13.68 -6.21
N TYR A 9 13.95 13.98 -5.77
CA TYR A 9 14.20 14.99 -4.74
C TYR A 9 13.78 16.39 -5.18
N MET A 10 13.16 17.10 -4.23
CA MET A 10 12.79 18.50 -4.37
C MET A 10 14.03 19.39 -4.49
N LYS A 11 13.90 20.57 -5.12
CA LYS A 11 15.01 21.52 -5.34
C LYS A 11 15.70 21.96 -4.05
N GLN A 12 14.97 21.97 -2.94
CA GLN A 12 15.46 22.37 -1.62
C GLN A 12 16.19 21.25 -0.87
N SER A 13 16.23 20.03 -1.43
CA SER A 13 16.94 18.89 -0.84
C SER A 13 18.44 19.18 -0.73
N LYS A 14 19.03 18.76 0.39
CA LYS A 14 20.49 18.77 0.58
C LYS A 14 21.14 17.45 0.13
N LEU A 15 20.34 16.45 -0.25
CA LEU A 15 20.82 15.17 -0.74
C LEU A 15 21.27 15.29 -2.20
N ARG A 16 22.33 14.56 -2.55
CA ARG A 16 22.75 14.41 -3.95
C ARG A 16 21.81 13.42 -4.62
N LYS A 17 21.38 13.72 -5.85
CA LYS A 17 20.62 12.78 -6.68
C LYS A 17 21.55 11.69 -7.18
N GLY A 18 21.60 10.57 -6.46
CA GLY A 18 22.28 9.35 -6.91
C GLY A 18 21.36 8.50 -7.78
N GLN A 19 21.93 7.78 -8.74
CA GLN A 19 21.17 6.82 -9.55
C GLN A 19 21.51 5.41 -9.09
N PHE A 20 20.51 4.55 -8.97
CA PHE A 20 20.74 3.15 -8.61
C PHE A 20 19.81 2.21 -9.36
N PHE A 21 20.34 1.04 -9.69
CA PHE A 21 19.58 0.03 -10.42
C PHE A 21 18.74 -0.82 -9.46
N MET A 22 17.45 -0.93 -9.78
CA MET A 22 16.45 -1.73 -9.09
C MET A 22 16.34 -3.08 -9.78
N SER A 23 17.03 -4.09 -9.24
CA SER A 23 17.00 -5.46 -9.76
C SER A 23 17.03 -6.51 -8.65
N GLY A 24 16.55 -7.71 -8.98
CA GLY A 24 16.50 -8.84 -8.04
C GLY A 24 15.73 -8.49 -6.77
N PHE A 25 16.33 -8.74 -5.61
CA PHE A 25 15.71 -8.45 -4.32
C PHE A 25 15.40 -6.95 -4.10
N ARG A 26 16.14 -6.03 -4.73
CA ARG A 26 15.90 -4.59 -4.59
C ARG A 26 14.52 -4.17 -5.10
N THR A 27 13.93 -4.92 -6.04
CA THR A 27 12.58 -4.64 -6.54
C THR A 27 11.49 -4.92 -5.51
N GLN A 28 11.82 -5.64 -4.43
CA GLN A 28 10.90 -5.96 -3.32
C GLN A 28 10.95 -4.92 -2.20
N LEU A 29 11.87 -3.96 -2.27
CA LEU A 29 12.08 -2.95 -1.23
C LEU A 29 11.15 -1.73 -1.29
N PRO A 30 10.54 -1.34 -2.42
CA PRO A 30 9.51 -0.30 -2.43
C PRO A 30 8.30 -0.67 -1.55
N PHE A 31 7.65 0.33 -0.96
CA PHE A 31 6.49 0.13 -0.09
C PHE A 31 5.33 -0.59 -0.80
N THR A 32 5.17 -0.31 -2.09
CA THR A 32 4.21 -1.00 -2.96
C THR A 32 4.42 -2.51 -2.99
N ALA A 33 5.67 -2.98 -3.05
CA ALA A 33 5.99 -4.41 -3.02
C ALA A 33 5.82 -5.01 -1.60
N TRP A 34 6.13 -4.25 -0.55
CA TRP A 34 5.82 -4.66 0.84
C TRP A 34 4.32 -4.89 1.00
N SER A 35 3.51 -3.93 0.55
CA SER A 35 2.05 -4.02 0.60
C SER A 35 1.53 -5.22 -0.21
N TRP A 36 2.03 -5.43 -1.42
CA TRP A 36 1.67 -6.59 -2.25
C TRP A 36 1.96 -7.93 -1.55
N ASN A 37 3.18 -8.10 -1.01
CA ASN A 37 3.56 -9.33 -0.32
C ASN A 37 2.73 -9.54 0.96
N TRP A 38 2.36 -8.46 1.65
CA TRP A 38 1.55 -8.52 2.86
C TRP A 38 0.08 -8.89 2.58
N ILE A 39 -0.48 -8.47 1.44
CA ILE A 39 -1.78 -9.00 0.96
C ILE A 39 -1.65 -10.49 0.69
N GLY A 40 -0.59 -10.93 0.00
CA GLY A 40 -0.35 -12.34 -0.28
C GLY A 40 -0.29 -13.18 0.99
N LEU A 41 0.39 -12.68 2.03
CA LEU A 41 0.39 -13.29 3.36
C LEU A 41 -1.02 -13.33 3.96
N SER A 42 -1.77 -12.23 3.91
CA SER A 42 -3.12 -12.15 4.46
C SER A 42 -4.06 -13.16 3.80
N PHE A 43 -4.12 -13.19 2.47
CA PHE A 43 -4.94 -14.16 1.74
C PHE A 43 -4.45 -15.59 1.89
N GLY A 44 -3.14 -15.81 2.00
CA GLY A 44 -2.57 -17.13 2.31
C GLY A 44 -3.01 -17.65 3.68
N LEU A 45 -2.97 -16.79 4.71
CA LEU A 45 -3.45 -17.12 6.05
C LEU A 45 -4.96 -17.38 6.06
N SER A 46 -5.76 -16.54 5.41
CA SER A 46 -7.22 -16.75 5.27
C SER A 46 -7.52 -18.07 4.57
N SER A 47 -6.82 -18.36 3.47
CA SER A 47 -6.99 -19.62 2.73
C SER A 47 -6.63 -20.84 3.59
N TYR A 48 -5.53 -20.77 4.35
CA TYR A 48 -5.14 -21.82 5.29
C TYR A 48 -6.20 -22.03 6.39
N ILE A 49 -6.71 -20.94 6.98
CA ILE A 49 -7.77 -20.99 8.00
C ILE A 49 -9.02 -21.68 7.45
N THR A 50 -9.49 -21.26 6.27
CA THR A 50 -10.65 -21.86 5.61
C THR A 50 -10.40 -23.33 5.27
N TRP A 51 -9.23 -23.66 4.75
CA TRP A 51 -8.86 -25.05 4.41
C TRP A 51 -8.88 -25.97 5.63
N MET A 52 -8.33 -25.52 6.76
CA MET A 52 -8.35 -26.28 8.01
C MET A 52 -9.77 -26.48 8.53
N ALA A 53 -10.60 -25.44 8.48
CA ALA A 53 -12.00 -25.54 8.90
C ALA A 53 -12.83 -26.54 8.04
N VAL A 54 -12.43 -26.76 6.78
CA VAL A 54 -13.07 -27.74 5.90
C VAL A 54 -12.55 -29.16 6.14
N LEU A 55 -11.24 -29.35 6.30
CA LEU A 55 -10.64 -30.67 6.45
C LEU A 55 -10.94 -31.31 7.80
N ASP A 56 -10.90 -30.52 8.87
CA ASP A 56 -11.13 -31.00 10.22
C ASP A 56 -11.93 -29.93 10.99
N PRO A 57 -13.27 -29.96 10.88
CA PRO A 57 -14.14 -29.00 11.54
C PRO A 57 -14.02 -28.98 13.07
N GLU A 58 -13.49 -30.05 13.68
CA GLU A 58 -13.28 -30.16 15.13
C GLU A 58 -11.86 -29.72 15.54
N ALA A 59 -10.90 -29.69 14.62
CA ALA A 59 -9.58 -29.13 14.87
C ALA A 59 -9.66 -27.61 15.03
N SER A 60 -9.29 -27.15 16.23
CA SER A 60 -9.10 -25.72 16.46
C SER A 60 -7.86 -25.22 15.72
N VAL A 61 -8.06 -24.28 14.78
CA VAL A 61 -6.96 -23.48 14.26
C VAL A 61 -6.36 -22.67 15.41
N SER A 62 -5.03 -22.66 15.51
CA SER A 62 -4.32 -21.91 16.55
C SER A 62 -4.84 -20.46 16.63
N PRO A 63 -5.19 -19.94 17.83
CA PRO A 63 -5.67 -18.58 18.00
C PRO A 63 -4.71 -17.52 17.45
N TRP A 64 -3.41 -17.82 17.43
CA TRP A 64 -2.40 -16.92 16.87
C TRP A 64 -2.51 -16.78 15.35
N ILE A 65 -2.82 -17.86 14.64
CA ILE A 65 -2.99 -17.83 13.18
C ILE A 65 -4.22 -17.00 12.82
N LEU A 66 -5.33 -17.16 13.56
CA LEU A 66 -6.54 -16.36 13.38
C LEU A 66 -6.26 -14.87 13.59
N ARG A 67 -5.56 -14.52 14.70
CA ARG A 67 -5.17 -13.14 15.00
C ARG A 67 -4.25 -12.56 13.93
N LEU A 68 -3.26 -13.31 13.47
CA LEU A 68 -2.35 -12.86 12.41
C LEU A 68 -3.09 -12.67 11.09
N GLY A 69 -4.04 -13.56 10.74
CA GLY A 69 -4.89 -13.40 9.56
C GLY A 69 -5.66 -12.08 9.60
N LEU A 70 -6.39 -11.82 10.69
CA LEU A 70 -7.15 -10.58 10.87
C LEU A 70 -6.25 -9.34 10.87
N LEU A 71 -5.21 -9.31 11.70
CA LEU A 71 -4.31 -8.16 11.81
C LEU A 71 -3.57 -7.90 10.49
N SER A 72 -3.15 -8.94 9.78
CA SER A 72 -2.47 -8.76 8.49
C SER A 72 -3.39 -8.10 7.47
N PHE A 73 -4.66 -8.50 7.42
CA PHE A 73 -5.66 -7.91 6.54
C PHE A 73 -5.94 -6.44 6.90
N GLU A 74 -6.29 -6.18 8.17
CA GLU A 74 -6.60 -4.84 8.66
C GLU A 74 -5.44 -3.86 8.49
N THR A 75 -4.20 -4.35 8.58
CA THR A 75 -3.00 -3.54 8.40
C THR A 75 -2.77 -3.19 6.93
N VAL A 76 -2.94 -4.17 6.03
CA VAL A 76 -2.57 -3.97 4.63
C VAL A 76 -3.66 -3.33 3.80
N ALA A 77 -4.93 -3.59 4.10
CA ALA A 77 -6.06 -3.07 3.34
C ALA A 77 -5.99 -1.54 3.11
N PRO A 78 -5.94 -0.69 4.14
CA PRO A 78 -5.79 0.76 3.97
C PRO A 78 -4.44 1.18 3.36
N ALA A 79 -3.37 0.43 3.61
CA ALA A 79 -2.06 0.70 3.01
C ALA A 79 -2.08 0.52 1.48
N THR A 80 -2.87 -0.42 0.95
CA THR A 80 -3.00 -0.63 -0.50
C THR A 80 -3.72 0.53 -1.18
N LEU A 81 -4.79 1.06 -0.57
CA LEU A 81 -5.47 2.26 -1.05
C LEU A 81 -4.51 3.47 -1.02
N LEU A 82 -3.68 3.58 0.03
CA LEU A 82 -2.65 4.62 0.09
C LEU A 82 -1.63 4.48 -1.04
N VAL A 83 -1.17 3.26 -1.33
CA VAL A 83 -0.24 2.99 -2.44
C VAL A 83 -0.84 3.43 -3.77
N SER A 84 -2.11 3.08 -4.06
CA SER A 84 -2.80 3.53 -5.28
C SER A 84 -2.89 5.05 -5.34
N ALA A 85 -3.36 5.68 -4.26
CA ALA A 85 -3.52 7.13 -4.20
C ALA A 85 -2.20 7.89 -4.37
N VAL A 86 -1.14 7.48 -3.67
CA VAL A 86 0.19 8.09 -3.80
C VAL A 86 0.75 7.89 -5.20
N THR A 87 0.54 6.70 -5.80
CA THR A 87 0.98 6.45 -7.17
C THR A 87 0.26 7.37 -8.16
N SER A 88 -1.08 7.40 -8.09
CA SER A 88 -1.94 8.18 -9.00
C SER A 88 -1.78 9.70 -8.87
N TYR A 89 -1.65 10.21 -7.65
CA TYR A 89 -1.71 11.66 -7.37
C TYR A 89 -0.37 12.31 -7.03
N VAL A 90 0.67 11.53 -6.72
CA VAL A 90 1.98 12.06 -6.34
C VAL A 90 3.07 11.58 -7.29
N ILE A 91 3.23 10.26 -7.46
CA ILE A 91 4.34 9.69 -8.24
C ILE A 91 4.13 9.91 -9.74
N TRP A 92 2.94 9.56 -10.26
CA TRP A 92 2.65 9.67 -11.68
C TRP A 92 2.76 11.11 -12.20
N PRO A 93 2.14 12.13 -11.55
CA PRO A 93 2.29 13.51 -12.01
C PRO A 93 3.74 14.02 -11.87
N ALA A 94 4.47 13.59 -10.83
CA ALA A 94 5.86 13.98 -10.66
C ALA A 94 6.77 13.40 -11.75
N MET A 95 6.58 12.13 -12.14
CA MET A 95 7.32 11.52 -13.25
C MET A 95 6.99 12.19 -14.59
N LEU A 96 5.71 12.45 -14.85
CA LEU A 96 5.28 13.15 -16.06
C LEU A 96 5.91 14.55 -16.15
N ALA A 97 6.05 15.26 -15.02
CA ALA A 97 6.67 16.58 -14.97
C ALA A 97 8.21 16.57 -15.09
N ASP A 98 8.89 15.53 -14.60
CA ASP A 98 10.36 15.45 -14.57
C ASP A 98 10.95 14.83 -15.84
N THR A 99 10.42 13.68 -16.27
CA THR A 99 10.96 12.90 -17.40
C THR A 99 10.03 12.87 -18.62
N GLY A 100 8.73 13.11 -18.43
CA GLY A 100 7.72 12.92 -19.47
C GLY A 100 7.47 11.45 -19.84
N ASP A 101 8.10 10.50 -19.13
CA ASP A 101 8.00 9.07 -19.38
C ASP A 101 7.41 8.35 -18.16
N THR A 102 6.22 7.79 -18.35
CA THR A 102 5.43 7.03 -17.36
C THR A 102 5.39 5.54 -17.68
N SER A 103 6.13 5.07 -18.69
CA SER A 103 6.07 3.69 -19.20
C SER A 103 6.28 2.65 -18.10
N GLY A 104 7.22 2.89 -17.18
CA GLY A 104 7.49 2.00 -16.04
C GLY A 104 6.36 1.91 -15.01
N LEU A 105 5.51 2.95 -14.90
CA LEU A 105 4.31 2.92 -14.05
C LEU A 105 3.16 2.19 -14.75
N SER A 106 3.04 2.34 -16.06
CA SER A 106 2.02 1.64 -16.87
C SER A 106 2.35 0.18 -17.17
N ASP A 107 3.53 -0.31 -16.79
CA ASP A 107 3.88 -1.72 -16.95
C ASP A 107 2.88 -2.61 -16.21
N THR A 108 2.56 -3.76 -16.79
CA THR A 108 1.53 -4.67 -16.24
C THR A 108 1.89 -5.11 -14.82
N ARG A 109 3.18 -5.40 -14.56
CA ARG A 109 3.61 -5.79 -13.21
C ARG A 109 3.41 -4.64 -12.22
N THR A 110 3.75 -3.42 -12.64
CA THR A 110 3.59 -2.24 -11.80
C THR A 110 2.11 -2.00 -11.52
N LEU A 111 1.24 -1.99 -12.54
CA LEU A 111 -0.23 -1.86 -12.41
C LEU A 111 -0.83 -2.89 -11.46
N LEU A 112 -0.38 -4.15 -11.52
CA LEU A 112 -0.81 -5.18 -10.58
C LEU A 112 -0.46 -4.79 -9.13
N TRP A 113 0.74 -4.27 -8.91
CA TRP A 113 1.19 -3.94 -7.55
C TRP A 113 0.55 -2.69 -6.95
N HIS A 114 0.14 -1.69 -7.75
CA HIS A 114 -0.44 -0.45 -7.20
C HIS A 114 -1.94 -0.27 -7.40
N ASP A 115 -2.59 -0.94 -8.36
CA ASP A 115 -4.04 -0.78 -8.60
C ASP A 115 -4.84 -2.08 -8.39
N ALA A 116 -4.29 -3.22 -8.83
CA ALA A 116 -4.99 -4.50 -8.63
C ALA A 116 -5.06 -4.88 -7.14
N ASN A 117 -4.06 -4.50 -6.35
CA ASN A 117 -4.08 -4.67 -4.89
C ASN A 117 -5.29 -3.99 -4.22
N CYS A 118 -5.58 -2.74 -4.57
CA CYS A 118 -6.71 -1.99 -4.06
C CYS A 118 -8.03 -2.64 -4.49
N THR A 119 -8.13 -3.01 -5.77
CA THR A 119 -9.31 -3.68 -6.31
C THR A 119 -9.58 -5.01 -5.61
N MET A 120 -8.55 -5.83 -5.38
CA MET A 120 -8.68 -7.11 -4.65
C MET A 120 -9.17 -6.91 -3.21
N ILE A 121 -8.61 -5.93 -2.48
CA ILE A 121 -9.06 -5.63 -1.12
C ILE A 121 -10.53 -5.17 -1.10
N LEU A 122 -10.92 -4.30 -2.04
CA LEU A 122 -12.30 -3.83 -2.12
C LEU A 122 -13.26 -4.96 -2.49
N ILE A 123 -12.88 -5.86 -3.40
CA ILE A 123 -13.65 -7.07 -3.72
C ILE A 123 -13.76 -7.97 -2.48
N GLU A 124 -12.69 -8.17 -1.72
CA GLU A 124 -12.73 -9.03 -0.53
C GLU A 124 -13.68 -8.48 0.54
N ILE A 125 -13.62 -7.18 0.82
CA ILE A 125 -14.45 -6.52 1.83
C ILE A 125 -15.91 -6.43 1.37
N CYS A 126 -16.12 -6.08 0.10
CA CYS A 126 -17.46 -5.72 -0.37
C CYS A 126 -18.18 -6.91 -1.01
N LEU A 127 -17.51 -7.83 -1.70
CA LEU A 127 -18.20 -8.83 -2.53
C LEU A 127 -18.02 -10.27 -2.03
N LEU A 128 -16.92 -10.56 -1.33
CA LEU A 128 -16.55 -11.93 -0.96
C LEU A 128 -16.64 -12.16 0.56
N GLY A 129 -15.51 -12.22 1.24
CA GLY A 129 -15.40 -12.66 2.63
C GLY A 129 -15.91 -11.65 3.67
N GLY A 130 -16.08 -10.38 3.29
CA GLY A 130 -16.56 -9.36 4.21
C GLY A 130 -15.63 -9.15 5.41
N LEU A 131 -14.32 -9.38 5.22
CA LEU A 131 -13.33 -9.27 6.29
C LEU A 131 -13.41 -7.86 6.93
N PRO A 132 -13.78 -7.77 8.22
CA PRO A 132 -14.03 -6.48 8.83
C PRO A 132 -12.72 -5.75 9.10
N VAL A 133 -12.75 -4.42 8.92
CA VAL A 133 -11.72 -3.53 9.46
C VAL A 133 -12.24 -2.93 10.76
N ILE A 134 -11.61 -3.27 11.89
CA ILE A 134 -12.12 -2.94 13.22
C ILE A 134 -11.53 -1.62 13.71
N ALA A 135 -12.39 -0.65 14.04
CA ALA A 135 -11.95 0.69 14.47
C ALA A 135 -11.01 0.69 15.69
N SER A 136 -11.15 -0.25 16.63
CA SER A 136 -10.25 -0.36 17.79
C SER A 136 -8.82 -0.77 17.44
N HIS A 137 -8.57 -1.27 16.22
CA HIS A 137 -7.26 -1.69 15.74
C HIS A 137 -6.61 -0.64 14.82
N CYS A 138 -7.09 0.59 14.83
CA CYS A 138 -6.64 1.66 13.94
C CYS A 138 -5.15 1.99 14.02
N SER A 139 -4.45 1.58 15.08
CA SER A 139 -3.00 1.75 15.25
C SER A 139 -2.16 0.74 14.44
N THR A 140 -2.74 -0.38 14.01
CA THR A 140 -2.02 -1.46 13.31
C THR A 140 -1.40 -0.99 11.99
N THR A 141 -2.17 -0.27 11.20
CA THR A 141 -1.74 0.25 9.90
C THR A 141 -0.64 1.31 10.02
N PRO A 142 -0.75 2.33 10.89
CA PRO A 142 0.36 3.24 11.18
C PRO A 142 1.66 2.54 11.62
N LEU A 143 1.56 1.44 12.37
CA LEU A 143 2.75 0.68 12.76
C LEU A 143 3.49 0.06 11.56
N LEU A 144 2.77 -0.40 10.53
CA LEU A 144 3.38 -0.83 9.26
C LEU A 144 4.05 0.34 8.52
N GLY A 145 3.40 1.51 8.48
CA GLY A 145 4.00 2.71 7.90
C GLY A 145 5.27 3.13 8.64
N ALA A 146 5.25 3.10 9.97
CA ALA A 146 6.39 3.42 10.83
C ALA A 146 7.53 2.42 10.67
N SER A 147 7.23 1.11 10.57
CA SER A 147 8.26 0.10 10.34
C SER A 147 8.94 0.28 8.98
N TYR A 148 8.18 0.67 7.95
CA TYR A 148 8.75 1.01 6.65
C TYR A 148 9.60 2.29 6.68
N LEU A 149 9.19 3.30 7.46
CA LEU A 149 10.00 4.51 7.66
C LEU A 149 11.36 4.16 8.29
N VAL A 150 11.36 3.34 9.35
CA VAL A 150 12.59 2.85 9.99
C VAL A 150 13.44 2.06 8.99
N PHE A 151 12.83 1.14 8.24
CA PHE A 151 13.52 0.40 7.18
C PHE A 151 14.17 1.35 6.16
N SER A 152 13.43 2.34 5.66
CA SER A 152 13.93 3.29 4.67
C SER A 152 15.10 4.12 5.20
N TRP A 153 15.11 4.42 6.49
CA TRP A 153 16.22 5.12 7.15
C TRP A 153 17.45 4.24 7.31
N LEU A 154 17.28 2.98 7.73
CA LEU A 154 18.37 2.03 7.86
C LEU A 154 19.01 1.70 6.51
N TYR A 155 18.21 1.67 5.44
CA TYR A 155 18.67 1.32 4.09
C TYR A 155 19.22 2.51 3.29
N ARG A 156 19.17 3.74 3.83
CA ARG A 156 19.45 4.96 3.05
C ARG A 156 20.81 4.97 2.38
N ASP A 157 21.84 4.47 3.06
CA ASP A 157 23.24 4.51 2.59
C ASP A 157 23.58 3.31 1.68
N MET A 158 22.67 2.33 1.56
CA MET A 158 22.89 1.10 0.80
C MET A 158 22.48 1.19 -0.66
N TRP A 159 21.64 2.18 -1.02
CA TRP A 159 21.13 2.36 -2.38
C TRP A 159 22.23 2.71 -3.38
N SER A 160 22.96 3.79 -3.10
CA SER A 160 24.13 4.23 -3.86
C SER A 160 25.24 4.70 -2.90
N PRO A 161 26.13 3.80 -2.46
CA PRO A 161 27.21 4.14 -1.53
C PRO A 161 28.14 5.26 -2.01
N LYS A 162 28.19 5.51 -3.33
CA LYS A 162 29.01 6.56 -3.94
C LYS A 162 28.39 7.95 -3.87
N ASP A 163 27.05 8.02 -3.85
CA ASP A 163 26.31 9.28 -3.91
C ASP A 163 25.82 9.74 -2.52
N GLY A 164 26.10 8.96 -1.48
CA GLY A 164 25.63 9.19 -0.12
C GLY A 164 24.19 8.69 0.11
N SER A 165 23.56 9.17 1.18
CA SER A 165 22.22 8.71 1.56
C SER A 165 21.19 8.95 0.45
N GLN A 166 20.49 7.88 0.06
CA GLN A 166 19.37 7.93 -0.87
C GLN A 166 18.07 7.43 -0.24
N PHE A 167 16.94 7.95 -0.69
CA PHE A 167 15.60 7.50 -0.35
C PHE A 167 14.84 7.20 -1.64
N LEU A 168 14.03 6.13 -1.64
CA LEU A 168 13.17 5.82 -2.79
C LEU A 168 12.15 6.94 -3.05
N TYR A 169 11.67 7.56 -1.98
CA TYR A 169 10.63 8.58 -2.01
C TYR A 169 11.15 9.88 -1.39
N HIS A 170 10.84 11.01 -2.03
CA HIS A 170 11.30 12.32 -1.60
C HIS A 170 10.72 12.74 -0.25
N PHE A 171 9.54 12.23 0.13
CA PHE A 171 8.93 12.50 1.43
C PHE A 171 9.58 11.75 2.60
N PHE A 172 10.69 11.04 2.37
CA PHE A 172 11.58 10.52 3.44
C PHE A 172 12.89 11.31 3.58
N ASP A 173 13.10 12.34 2.76
CA ASP A 173 14.30 13.17 2.79
C ASP A 173 14.33 14.09 4.02
N THR A 174 14.97 13.66 5.09
CA THR A 174 15.07 14.41 6.36
C THR A 174 15.75 15.78 6.24
N THR A 175 16.39 16.10 5.10
CA THR A 175 17.06 17.39 4.91
C THR A 175 16.08 18.55 4.65
N LEU A 176 14.82 18.24 4.30
CA LEU A 176 13.76 19.23 4.05
C LEU A 176 13.05 19.72 5.32
N GLY A 177 13.44 19.22 6.51
CA GLY A 177 12.95 19.72 7.80
C GLY A 177 11.41 19.61 7.93
N PRO A 178 10.70 20.71 8.29
CA PRO A 178 9.25 20.68 8.52
C PRO A 178 8.42 20.16 7.34
N THR A 179 8.90 20.35 6.10
CA THR A 179 8.20 19.89 4.89
C THR A 179 7.99 18.38 4.89
N VAL A 180 8.98 17.60 5.36
CA VAL A 180 8.86 16.15 5.48
C VAL A 180 7.89 15.76 6.57
N THR A 181 7.94 16.43 7.72
CA THR A 181 6.98 16.19 8.80
C THR A 181 5.56 16.43 8.33
N LEU A 182 5.30 17.51 7.60
CA LEU A 182 4.00 17.80 7.00
C LEU A 182 3.60 16.74 5.95
N GLY A 183 4.54 16.30 5.12
CA GLY A 183 4.30 15.23 4.14
C GLY A 183 3.94 13.89 4.81
N LEU A 184 4.66 13.49 5.86
CA LEU A 184 4.37 12.29 6.63
C LEU A 184 3.04 12.40 7.38
N LEU A 185 2.72 13.56 7.94
CA LEU A 185 1.41 13.81 8.55
C LEU A 185 0.29 13.71 7.51
N ALA A 186 0.47 14.27 6.31
CA ALA A 186 -0.51 14.14 5.23
C ALA A 186 -0.70 12.68 4.81
N LEU A 187 0.38 11.91 4.64
CA LEU A 187 0.30 10.47 4.36
C LEU A 187 -0.43 9.70 5.47
N LEU A 188 -0.13 10.01 6.74
CA LEU A 188 -0.83 9.42 7.88
C LEU A 188 -2.32 9.80 7.88
N THR A 189 -2.67 11.05 7.63
CA THR A 189 -4.07 11.49 7.55
C THR A 189 -4.83 10.75 6.45
N VAL A 190 -4.24 10.63 5.25
CA VAL A 190 -4.86 9.88 4.14
C VAL A 190 -4.97 8.39 4.48
N LEU A 191 -3.97 7.81 5.12
CA LEU A 191 -3.99 6.42 5.58
C LEU A 191 -5.13 6.18 6.58
N MET A 192 -5.30 7.08 7.56
CA MET A 192 -6.38 7.00 8.55
C MET A 192 -7.75 7.26 7.93
N LEU A 193 -7.84 8.12 6.92
CA LEU A 193 -9.06 8.31 6.13
C LEU A 193 -9.47 7.00 5.44
N PHE A 194 -8.54 6.33 4.74
CA PHE A 194 -8.82 5.04 4.13
C PHE A 194 -9.19 3.98 5.16
N TYR A 195 -8.48 3.93 6.30
CA TYR A 195 -8.85 3.05 7.41
C TYR A 195 -10.31 3.29 7.85
N GLY A 196 -10.69 4.55 8.06
CA GLY A 196 -12.05 4.94 8.44
C GLY A 196 -13.11 4.57 7.39
N ILE A 197 -12.82 4.78 6.10
CA ILE A 197 -13.69 4.37 4.99
C ILE A 197 -13.93 2.86 5.03
N LEU A 198 -12.87 2.06 5.23
CA LEU A 198 -12.99 0.61 5.28
C LEU A 198 -13.73 0.14 6.53
N CYS A 199 -13.53 0.77 7.69
CA CYS A 199 -14.35 0.53 8.89
C CYS A 199 -15.83 0.80 8.65
N ALA A 200 -16.15 1.86 7.90
CA ALA A 200 -17.51 2.28 7.63
C ALA A 200 -18.16 1.52 6.46
N ALA A 201 -17.38 0.79 5.65
CA ALA A 201 -17.83 0.20 4.39
C ALA A 201 -19.06 -0.70 4.57
N THR A 202 -19.06 -1.60 5.57
CA THR A 202 -20.19 -2.50 5.84
C THR A 202 -21.46 -1.74 6.24
N SER A 203 -21.34 -0.71 7.08
CA SER A 203 -22.44 0.17 7.47
C SER A 203 -22.99 0.97 6.28
N ILE A 204 -22.11 1.53 5.44
CA ILE A 204 -22.49 2.26 4.22
C ILE A 204 -23.24 1.34 3.26
N LEU A 205 -22.70 0.15 2.99
CA LEU A 205 -23.32 -0.83 2.10
C LEU A 205 -24.69 -1.30 2.61
N SER A 206 -24.83 -1.49 3.92
CA SER A 206 -26.11 -1.82 4.57
C SER A 206 -27.14 -0.70 4.40
N LEU A 207 -26.73 0.56 4.58
CA LEU A 207 -27.60 1.73 4.38
C LEU A 207 -28.04 1.90 2.92
N LEU A 208 -27.20 1.48 1.97
CA LEU A 208 -27.50 1.51 0.53
C LEU A 208 -28.37 0.32 0.08
N GLY A 209 -28.83 -0.54 0.99
CA GLY A 209 -29.74 -1.64 0.69
C GLY A 209 -29.06 -2.99 0.44
N GLY A 210 -27.72 -3.09 0.57
CA GLY A 210 -27.00 -4.37 0.58
C GLY A 210 -27.08 -5.21 -0.70
N SER A 211 -27.52 -4.62 -1.81
CA SER A 211 -27.63 -5.33 -3.09
C SER A 211 -26.25 -5.58 -3.71
N LEU A 212 -26.11 -6.65 -4.51
CA LEU A 212 -24.87 -6.89 -5.26
C LEU A 212 -24.48 -5.67 -6.12
N LEU A 213 -25.47 -4.99 -6.72
CA LEU A 213 -25.23 -3.78 -7.50
C LEU A 213 -24.61 -2.66 -6.67
N THR A 214 -25.11 -2.42 -5.46
CA THR A 214 -24.58 -1.37 -4.58
C THR A 214 -23.17 -1.69 -4.10
N HIS A 215 -22.86 -2.97 -3.89
CA HIS A 215 -21.51 -3.41 -3.57
C HIS A 215 -20.54 -3.23 -4.75
N CYS A 216 -20.95 -3.62 -5.97
CA CYS A 216 -20.16 -3.40 -7.19
C CYS A 216 -19.92 -1.90 -7.45
N LEU A 217 -20.96 -1.06 -7.31
CA LEU A 217 -20.84 0.38 -7.48
C LEU A 217 -19.89 1.01 -6.45
N PHE A 218 -19.96 0.58 -5.18
CA PHE A 218 -19.04 1.04 -4.15
C PHE A 218 -17.59 0.71 -4.50
N VAL A 219 -17.31 -0.54 -4.91
CA VAL A 219 -15.97 -0.97 -5.35
C VAL A 219 -15.50 -0.11 -6.51
N LEU A 220 -16.33 0.08 -7.55
CA LEU A 220 -15.96 0.86 -8.74
C LEU A 220 -15.71 2.34 -8.41
N VAL A 221 -16.51 2.95 -7.55
CA VAL A 221 -16.35 4.36 -7.14
C VAL A 221 -15.07 4.53 -6.33
N VAL A 222 -14.85 3.69 -5.32
CA VAL A 222 -13.65 3.80 -4.47
C VAL A 222 -12.40 3.48 -5.29
N ALA A 223 -12.38 2.37 -6.02
CA ALA A 223 -11.25 2.00 -6.87
C ALA A 223 -10.98 3.06 -7.93
N GLY A 224 -12.00 3.54 -8.64
CA GLY A 224 -11.88 4.58 -9.67
C GLY A 224 -11.43 5.94 -9.12
N SER A 225 -11.60 6.19 -7.82
CA SER A 225 -11.12 7.42 -7.17
C SER A 225 -9.64 7.38 -6.76
N VAL A 226 -9.03 6.20 -6.67
CA VAL A 226 -7.64 6.06 -6.19
C VAL A 226 -6.70 5.36 -7.18
N CYS A 227 -7.23 4.49 -8.02
CA CYS A 227 -6.49 3.74 -9.02
C CYS A 227 -6.39 4.53 -10.32
N ARG A 228 -5.29 4.34 -11.06
CA ARG A 228 -5.08 4.96 -12.36
C ARG A 228 -4.54 3.93 -13.34
N PHE A 229 -5.46 3.25 -14.03
CA PHE A 229 -5.15 2.19 -14.96
C PHE A 229 -4.59 2.68 -16.32
N ARG A 230 -4.74 3.97 -16.66
CA ARG A 230 -4.17 4.58 -17.87
C ARG A 230 -4.12 6.10 -17.79
N ASP A 231 -3.32 6.70 -18.68
CA ASP A 231 -3.41 8.12 -19.06
C ASP A 231 -4.67 8.43 -19.87
#